data_AF-A0A0H5Q2U0-F1
#
_entry.id   AF-A0A0H5Q2U0-F1
#
_cell.length_a   1.000
_cell.length_b   1.000
_cell.length_c   1.000
_cell.angle_alpha   90.00
_cell.angle_beta   90.00
_cell.angle_gamma   90.00
#
_symmetry.space_group_name_H-M   'P 1'
#
loop_
_entity.id
_entity.type
_entity.pdbx_description
1 polymer ?
#
loop_
_entity_poly.entity_id
_entity_poly.type
_entity_poly.pdbx_seq_one_letter_code
_entity_poly.pdbx_strand_id
1 'polypeptide(L)'
;MERKISSKIETWVNQETGEVRQVQEIEVKATDKGFDKVWLGMILAILDIIGSKKINVIKYLLENRSRTENTITVSQHKIAKDVGVSIQTVNETMKKLETADFIHRIVPGHYRINPAVIWRGSHMGRMAIMAKFSEEKAARASEPPDTEQATLPGVSVPPRASQEPLAAKGAAQY
;
A
#
# COMPACT_ATOMS: atom_id res chain seq x y z
N MET A 1 4.20 -14.10 -19.04
CA MET A 1 2.76 -13.82 -18.89
C MET A 1 2.19 -13.70 -20.29
N GLU A 2 1.62 -14.79 -20.81
CA GLU A 2 1.13 -14.87 -22.19
C GLU A 2 -0.14 -14.02 -22.34
N ARG A 3 -0.13 -13.09 -23.30
CA ARG A 3 -1.32 -12.33 -23.67
C ARG A 3 -2.20 -13.25 -24.50
N LYS A 4 -3.33 -13.70 -23.95
CA LYS A 4 -4.40 -14.31 -24.76
C LYS A 4 -5.02 -13.21 -25.63
N ILE A 5 -4.45 -13.01 -26.80
CA ILE A 5 -5.06 -12.25 -27.89
C ILE A 5 -6.11 -13.20 -28.47
N SER A 6 -7.39 -12.89 -28.28
CA SER A 6 -8.45 -13.61 -29.00
C SER A 6 -8.36 -13.20 -30.47
N SER A 7 -7.57 -13.90 -31.26
CA SER A 7 -7.43 -13.63 -32.69
C SER A 7 -8.54 -14.36 -33.44
N LYS A 8 -9.58 -13.64 -33.84
CA LYS A 8 -10.55 -14.11 -34.83
C LYS A 8 -10.09 -13.59 -36.20
N ILE A 9 -9.86 -14.50 -37.14
CA ILE A 9 -9.56 -14.15 -38.53
C ILE A 9 -10.90 -14.13 -39.26
N GLU A 10 -11.26 -12.99 -39.82
CA GLU A 10 -12.50 -12.79 -40.55
C GLU A 10 -12.21 -12.42 -42.00
N THR A 11 -13.13 -12.79 -42.88
CA THR A 11 -13.05 -12.43 -44.30
C THR A 11 -13.75 -11.10 -44.49
N TRP A 12 -12.99 -10.06 -44.79
CA TRP A 12 -13.53 -8.75 -45.12
C TRP A 12 -13.69 -8.63 -46.63
N VAL A 13 -14.82 -8.06 -47.06
CA VAL A 13 -15.15 -7.87 -48.47
C VAL A 13 -15.37 -6.38 -48.71
N ASN A 14 -14.59 -5.80 -49.61
CA ASN A 14 -14.82 -4.45 -50.11
C ASN A 14 -16.06 -4.44 -51.02
N GLN A 15 -17.12 -3.73 -50.62
CA GLN A 15 -18.37 -3.71 -51.38
C GLN A 15 -18.28 -2.91 -52.68
N GLU A 16 -17.30 -2.02 -52.83
CA GLU A 16 -17.13 -1.18 -54.03
C GLU A 16 -16.21 -1.84 -55.07
N THR A 17 -15.16 -2.56 -54.62
CA THR A 17 -14.17 -3.16 -55.52
C THR A 17 -14.28 -4.68 -55.65
N GLY A 18 -15.10 -5.33 -54.80
CA GLY A 18 -15.21 -6.79 -54.73
C GLY A 18 -13.97 -7.48 -54.15
N GLU A 19 -13.01 -6.72 -53.63
CA GLU A 19 -11.77 -7.26 -53.10
C GLU A 19 -11.98 -7.97 -51.77
N VAL A 20 -11.51 -9.21 -51.68
CA VAL A 20 -11.61 -10.05 -50.48
C VAL A 20 -10.24 -10.11 -49.80
N ARG A 21 -10.18 -9.73 -48.52
CA ARG A 21 -8.96 -9.83 -47.71
C ARG A 21 -9.25 -10.53 -46.39
N GLN A 22 -8.31 -11.36 -45.95
CA GLN A 22 -8.34 -11.90 -44.60
C GLN A 22 -7.84 -10.83 -43.63
N VAL A 23 -8.72 -10.40 -42.73
CA VAL A 23 -8.40 -9.41 -41.72
C VAL A 23 -8.41 -10.07 -40.34
N GLN A 24 -7.44 -9.70 -39.51
CA GLN A 24 -7.45 -10.06 -38.11
C GLN A 24 -8.23 -8.98 -37.35
N GLU A 25 -9.37 -9.33 -36.78
CA GLU A 25 -10.10 -8.40 -35.91
C GLU A 25 -9.37 -8.34 -34.57
N ILE A 26 -8.69 -7.22 -34.33
CA ILE A 26 -8.06 -6.93 -33.04
C ILE A 26 -8.97 -5.93 -32.33
N GLU A 27 -9.73 -6.38 -31.33
CA GLU A 27 -10.41 -5.49 -30.41
C GLU A 27 -9.34 -4.81 -29.53
N VAL A 28 -8.75 -3.72 -30.02
CA VAL A 28 -7.88 -2.87 -29.22
C VAL A 28 -8.78 -2.11 -28.26
N LYS A 29 -9.12 -2.73 -27.13
CA LYS A 29 -9.60 -1.98 -25.98
C LYS A 29 -8.50 -0.97 -25.67
N ALA A 30 -8.74 0.30 -26.02
CA ALA A 30 -7.97 1.45 -25.59
C ALA A 30 -8.14 1.61 -24.08
N THR A 31 -7.64 0.63 -23.35
CA THR A 31 -7.40 0.75 -21.93
C THR A 31 -6.15 1.59 -21.82
N ASP A 32 -6.25 2.61 -21.00
CA ASP A 32 -5.19 3.40 -20.37
C ASP A 32 -4.09 2.52 -19.74
N LYS A 33 -3.33 1.82 -20.57
CA LYS A 33 -2.29 0.90 -20.14
C LYS A 33 -1.03 1.72 -19.94
N GLY A 34 -0.67 1.92 -18.67
CA GLY A 34 0.64 2.47 -18.31
C GLY A 34 0.61 3.83 -17.59
N PHE A 35 -0.54 4.49 -17.43
CA PHE A 35 -0.61 5.75 -16.68
C PHE A 35 -1.42 5.64 -15.38
N ASP A 36 -1.14 6.56 -14.46
CA ASP A 36 -1.90 6.74 -13.23
C ASP A 36 -2.91 7.87 -13.45
N LYS A 37 -4.19 7.59 -13.22
CA LYS A 37 -5.25 8.59 -13.14
C LYS A 37 -5.13 9.28 -11.79
N VAL A 38 -5.13 10.61 -11.79
CA VAL A 38 -4.96 11.42 -10.58
C VAL A 38 -6.09 12.43 -10.51
N TRP A 39 -6.72 12.54 -9.34
CA TRP A 39 -7.67 13.62 -9.07
C TRP A 39 -6.93 14.84 -8.55
N LEU A 40 -6.71 15.82 -9.43
CA LEU A 40 -5.85 16.97 -9.17
C LEU A 40 -6.27 17.75 -7.92
N GLY A 41 -7.56 17.99 -7.71
CA GLY A 41 -8.06 18.74 -6.55
C GLY A 41 -7.69 18.09 -5.21
N MET A 42 -7.76 16.76 -5.13
CA MET A 42 -7.37 16.04 -3.91
C MET A 42 -5.86 16.09 -3.71
N ILE A 43 -5.07 15.94 -4.78
CA ILE A 43 -3.60 16.06 -4.69
C ILE A 43 -3.18 17.45 -4.24
N LEU A 44 -3.76 18.51 -4.78
CA LEU A 44 -3.42 19.88 -4.38
C LEU A 44 -3.75 20.15 -2.90
N ALA A 45 -4.89 19.65 -2.42
CA ALA A 45 -5.24 19.76 -1.00
C ALA A 45 -4.20 19.08 -0.08
N ILE A 46 -3.65 17.93 -0.51
CA ILE A 46 -2.62 17.22 0.25
C ILE A 46 -1.29 17.97 0.23
N LEU A 47 -0.92 18.55 -0.92
CA LEU A 47 0.32 19.32 -1.08
C LEU A 47 0.32 20.59 -0.22
N ASP A 48 -0.83 21.26 -0.09
CA ASP A 48 -0.97 22.46 0.75
C ASP A 48 -0.71 22.16 2.24
N ILE A 49 -1.09 20.97 2.70
CA ILE A 49 -0.91 20.53 4.10
C ILE A 49 0.55 20.17 4.42
N ILE A 50 1.38 19.97 3.39
CA ILE A 50 2.64 19.21 3.46
C ILE A 50 3.82 20.04 2.93
N GLY A 51 4.71 20.43 3.84
CA GLY A 51 5.94 21.15 3.48
C GLY A 51 6.94 20.34 2.63
N SER A 52 7.92 21.03 2.04
CA SER A 52 8.85 20.52 1.01
C SER A 52 9.50 19.16 1.30
N LYS A 53 10.03 18.92 2.50
CA LYS A 53 10.68 17.63 2.85
C LYS A 53 9.70 16.45 2.89
N LYS A 54 8.43 16.73 3.17
CA LYS A 54 7.37 15.71 3.32
C LYS A 54 6.84 15.25 1.94
N ILE A 55 7.04 16.05 0.90
CA ILE A 55 6.75 15.67 -0.51
C ILE A 55 7.57 14.44 -0.93
N ASN A 56 8.83 14.34 -0.49
CA ASN A 56 9.68 13.19 -0.82
C ASN A 56 9.13 11.88 -0.24
N VAL A 57 8.46 11.94 0.91
CA VAL A 57 7.79 10.79 1.51
C VAL A 57 6.59 10.37 0.66
N ILE A 58 5.75 11.31 0.21
CA ILE A 58 4.63 11.00 -0.70
C ILE A 58 5.16 10.38 -2.00
N LYS A 59 6.19 10.98 -2.59
CA LYS A 59 6.82 10.45 -3.81
C LYS A 59 7.25 8.99 -3.62
N TYR A 60 7.93 8.69 -2.51
CA TYR A 60 8.31 7.33 -2.17
C TYR A 60 7.10 6.39 -2.07
N LEU A 61 6.02 6.79 -1.39
CA LEU A 61 4.79 5.99 -1.29
C LEU A 61 4.20 5.70 -2.67
N LEU A 62 4.13 6.72 -3.53
CA LEU A 62 3.60 6.60 -4.88
C LEU A 62 4.47 5.73 -5.77
N GLU A 63 5.78 5.76 -5.65
CA GLU A 63 6.68 4.91 -6.45
C GLU A 63 6.60 3.45 -6.01
N ASN A 64 6.53 3.19 -4.71
CA ASN A 64 6.60 1.85 -4.13
C ASN A 64 5.25 1.15 -3.91
N ARG A 65 4.12 1.80 -4.22
CA ARG A 65 2.80 1.14 -4.12
C ARG A 65 2.58 0.08 -5.22
N SER A 66 1.94 -1.02 -4.82
CA SER A 66 1.31 -1.98 -5.72
C SER A 66 0.23 -1.29 -6.55
N ARG A 67 0.35 -1.37 -7.88
CA ARG A 67 -0.60 -0.73 -8.81
C ARG A 67 -1.96 -1.42 -8.85
N THR A 68 -2.02 -2.70 -8.50
CA THR A 68 -3.23 -3.52 -8.56
C THR A 68 -4.15 -3.26 -7.36
N GLU A 69 -3.58 -3.18 -6.16
CA GLU A 69 -4.35 -3.00 -4.91
C GLU A 69 -4.24 -1.58 -4.35
N ASN A 70 -3.40 -0.73 -4.94
CA ASN A 70 -3.04 0.60 -4.44
C ASN A 70 -2.47 0.57 -3.01
N THR A 71 -1.81 -0.51 -2.64
CA THR A 71 -1.24 -0.72 -1.29
C THR A 71 0.28 -0.61 -1.28
N ILE A 72 0.84 -0.32 -0.12
CA ILE A 72 2.28 -0.33 0.12
C ILE A 72 2.57 -1.06 1.43
N THR A 73 3.60 -1.91 1.41
CA THR A 73 4.08 -2.64 2.59
C THR A 73 5.51 -2.20 2.87
N VAL A 74 5.68 -1.30 3.85
CA VAL A 74 6.98 -0.74 4.21
C VAL A 74 6.95 -0.21 5.64
N SER A 75 8.04 -0.38 6.38
CA SER A 75 8.19 0.22 7.71
C SER A 75 8.56 1.70 7.61
N GLN A 76 8.11 2.50 8.57
CA GLN A 76 8.43 3.94 8.60
C GLN A 76 9.94 4.21 8.75
N HIS A 77 10.67 3.30 9.43
CA HIS A 77 12.14 3.33 9.49
C HIS A 77 12.80 3.15 8.12
N LYS A 78 12.26 2.24 7.30
CA LYS A 78 12.76 2.03 5.94
C LYS A 78 12.47 3.24 5.06
N ILE A 79 11.28 3.84 5.16
CA ILE A 79 10.97 5.11 4.48
C ILE A 79 11.97 6.20 4.88
N ALA A 80 12.21 6.37 6.17
CA ALA A 80 13.13 7.39 6.68
C ALA A 80 14.55 7.24 6.11
N LYS A 81 15.05 6.00 6.07
CA LYS A 81 16.36 5.67 5.49
C LYS A 81 16.41 5.91 3.98
N ASP A 82 15.42 5.43 3.25
CA ASP A 82 15.40 5.50 1.78
C ASP A 82 15.20 6.94 1.29
N VAL A 83 14.46 7.77 2.04
CA VAL A 83 14.17 9.18 1.70
C VAL A 83 15.21 10.15 2.28
N GLY A 84 15.99 9.74 3.29
CA GLY A 84 16.98 10.59 3.96
C GLY A 84 16.37 11.65 4.88
N VAL A 85 15.25 11.32 5.55
CA VAL A 85 14.56 12.21 6.50
C VAL A 85 14.49 11.56 7.89
N SER A 86 14.27 12.36 8.93
CA SER A 86 14.11 11.82 10.28
C SER A 86 12.84 10.95 10.39
N ILE A 87 12.89 9.92 11.23
CA ILE A 87 11.72 9.07 11.52
C ILE A 87 10.53 9.88 12.03
N GLN A 88 10.79 10.92 12.83
CA GLN A 88 9.76 11.84 13.30
C GLN A 88 9.04 12.53 12.14
N THR A 89 9.79 13.00 11.14
CA THR A 89 9.21 13.64 9.94
C THR A 89 8.31 12.65 9.18
N VAL A 90 8.73 11.40 9.04
CA VAL A 90 7.91 10.34 8.42
C VAL A 90 6.65 10.10 9.23
N ASN A 91 6.76 9.91 10.55
CA ASN A 91 5.63 9.66 11.44
C ASN A 91 4.58 10.78 11.37
N GLU A 92 5.01 12.04 11.43
CA GLU A 92 4.12 13.19 11.29
C GLU A 92 3.46 13.24 9.91
N THR A 93 4.21 12.91 8.85
CA THR A 93 3.70 12.92 7.48
C THR A 93 2.64 11.83 7.31
N MET A 94 2.92 10.61 7.75
CA MET A 94 1.97 9.49 7.69
C MET A 94 0.68 9.83 8.45
N LYS A 95 0.78 10.42 9.66
CA LYS A 95 -0.39 10.88 10.42
C LYS A 95 -1.20 11.92 9.66
N LYS A 96 -0.55 12.95 9.08
CA LYS A 96 -1.23 13.97 8.28
C LYS A 96 -1.92 13.38 7.05
N LEU A 97 -1.28 12.42 6.37
CA LEU A 97 -1.85 11.73 5.22
C LEU A 97 -3.06 10.85 5.60
N GLU A 98 -3.04 10.23 6.78
CA GLU A 98 -4.20 9.51 7.33
C GLU A 98 -5.36 10.48 7.62
N THR A 99 -5.09 11.63 8.26
CA THR A 99 -6.12 12.65 8.55
C THR A 99 -6.71 13.27 7.28
N ALA A 100 -5.89 13.47 6.23
CA ALA A 100 -6.32 14.01 4.95
C ALA A 100 -7.01 12.98 4.03
N ASP A 101 -7.28 11.77 4.52
CA ASP A 101 -7.90 10.67 3.76
C ASP A 101 -7.13 10.27 2.49
N PHE A 102 -5.81 10.53 2.46
CA PHE A 102 -4.94 10.13 1.37
C PHE A 102 -4.51 8.67 1.49
N ILE A 103 -4.25 8.23 2.71
CA ILE A 103 -3.92 6.83 3.03
C ILE A 103 -4.80 6.32 4.15
N HIS A 104 -5.01 5.01 4.15
CA HIS A 104 -5.56 4.26 5.25
C HIS A 104 -4.53 3.21 5.69
N ARG A 105 -4.27 3.13 7.00
CA ARG A 105 -3.42 2.09 7.59
C ARG A 105 -4.28 0.86 7.87
N ILE A 106 -4.05 -0.21 7.10
CA ILE A 106 -4.71 -1.51 7.27
C ILE A 106 -4.12 -2.21 8.48
N VAL A 107 -2.79 -2.36 8.51
CA VAL A 107 -2.02 -2.86 9.65
C VAL A 107 -0.71 -2.06 9.77
N PRO A 108 0.01 -2.09 10.91
CA PRO A 108 1.30 -1.41 11.02
C PRO A 108 2.26 -1.81 9.89
N GLY A 109 2.71 -0.82 9.11
CA GLY A 109 3.59 -1.05 7.96
C GLY A 109 2.87 -1.47 6.67
N HIS A 110 1.53 -1.60 6.67
CA HIS A 110 0.74 -1.84 5.47
C HIS A 110 -0.34 -0.78 5.30
N TYR A 111 -0.25 -0.03 4.20
CA TYR A 111 -1.10 1.12 3.94
C TYR A 111 -1.77 0.99 2.58
N ARG A 112 -3.02 1.40 2.47
CA ARG A 112 -3.73 1.57 1.20
C ARG A 112 -3.84 3.05 0.87
N ILE A 113 -3.46 3.43 -0.33
CA ILE A 113 -3.67 4.78 -0.85
C ILE A 113 -5.11 4.87 -1.37
N ASN A 114 -5.78 5.98 -1.08
CA ASN A 114 -7.16 6.21 -1.49
C ASN A 114 -7.29 6.16 -3.03
N PRO A 115 -8.07 5.22 -3.59
CA PRO A 115 -8.29 5.11 -5.04
C PRO A 115 -9.03 6.30 -5.65
N ALA A 116 -9.69 7.13 -4.85
CA ALA A 116 -10.28 8.39 -5.30
C ALA A 116 -9.22 9.41 -5.71
N VAL A 117 -8.04 9.37 -5.07
CA VAL A 117 -6.94 10.31 -5.33
C VAL A 117 -6.10 9.84 -6.51
N ILE A 118 -5.68 8.57 -6.50
CA ILE A 118 -4.83 8.01 -7.54
C ILE A 118 -5.17 6.55 -7.81
N TRP A 119 -5.28 6.20 -9.10
CA TRP A 119 -5.59 4.85 -9.54
C TRP A 119 -4.96 4.50 -10.89
N ARG A 120 -4.50 3.26 -11.05
CA ARG A 120 -4.12 2.70 -12.35
C ARG A 120 -4.86 1.40 -12.58
N GLY A 121 -5.51 1.30 -13.74
CA GLY A 121 -6.35 0.17 -14.10
C GLY A 121 -7.71 0.61 -14.63
N SER A 122 -8.64 -0.36 -14.70
CA SER A 122 -10.00 -0.15 -15.17
C SER A 122 -10.86 0.60 -14.14
N HIS A 123 -11.96 1.19 -14.60
CA HIS A 123 -12.95 1.81 -13.72
C HIS A 123 -13.52 0.80 -12.72
N MET A 124 -13.86 -0.41 -13.19
CA MET A 124 -14.40 -1.47 -12.34
C MET A 124 -13.40 -1.91 -11.26
N GLY A 125 -12.11 -2.01 -11.61
CA GLY A 125 -11.06 -2.26 -10.62
C GLY A 125 -11.00 -1.15 -9.57
N ARG A 126 -11.13 0.12 -9.99
CA ARG A 126 -11.17 1.26 -9.06
C ARG A 126 -12.32 1.12 -8.07
N MET A 127 -13.52 0.81 -8.55
CA MET A 127 -14.71 0.66 -7.71
C MET A 127 -14.56 -0.49 -6.71
N ALA A 128 -14.01 -1.62 -7.14
CA ALA A 128 -13.74 -2.75 -6.25
C ALA A 128 -12.76 -2.37 -5.13
N ILE A 129 -11.65 -1.70 -5.44
CA ILE A 129 -10.69 -1.26 -4.42
C ILE A 129 -11.25 -0.13 -3.56
N MET A 130 -12.10 0.75 -4.11
CA MET A 130 -12.78 1.80 -3.35
C MET A 130 -13.72 1.21 -2.29
N ALA A 131 -14.47 0.15 -2.64
CA ALA A 131 -15.33 -0.57 -1.70
C ALA A 131 -14.50 -1.16 -0.55
N LYS A 132 -13.40 -1.88 -0.87
CA LYS A 132 -12.46 -2.41 0.14
C LYS A 132 -11.91 -1.30 1.05
N PHE A 133 -11.49 -0.18 0.48
CA PHE A 133 -10.96 0.96 1.24
C PHE A 133 -12.01 1.52 2.22
N SER A 134 -13.27 1.62 1.80
CA SER A 134 -14.37 2.07 2.65
C SER A 134 -14.67 1.09 3.79
N GLU A 135 -14.63 -0.21 3.50
CA GLU A 135 -14.83 -1.28 4.49
C GLU A 135 -13.71 -1.28 5.54
N GLU A 136 -12.44 -1.21 5.11
CA GLU A 136 -11.26 -1.12 5.98
C GLU A 136 -11.35 0.11 6.91
N LYS A 137 -11.76 1.26 6.35
CA LYS A 137 -11.97 2.48 7.11
C LYS A 137 -13.09 2.36 8.14
N ALA A 138 -14.20 1.73 7.77
CA ALA A 138 -15.33 1.49 8.68
C ALA A 138 -14.97 0.53 9.82
N ALA A 139 -14.25 -0.56 9.52
CA ALA A 139 -13.80 -1.52 10.51
C ALA A 139 -12.92 -0.85 11.59
N ARG A 140 -11.93 -0.06 11.16
CA ARG A 140 -11.05 0.67 12.08
C ARG A 140 -11.76 1.76 12.89
N ALA A 141 -12.86 2.32 12.39
CA ALA A 141 -13.66 3.28 13.15
C ALA A 141 -14.50 2.61 14.25
N SER A 142 -14.82 1.32 14.11
CA SER A 142 -15.57 0.54 15.11
C SER A 142 -14.70 -0.09 16.20
N GLU A 143 -13.38 -0.12 16.01
CA GLU A 143 -12.43 -0.55 17.02
C GLU A 143 -12.13 0.63 17.97
N PRO A 144 -12.13 0.42 19.31
CA PRO A 144 -11.71 1.45 20.23
C PRO A 144 -10.27 1.87 19.89
N PRO A 145 -9.92 3.16 19.95
CA PRO A 145 -8.58 3.63 19.60
C PRO A 145 -7.56 2.87 20.43
N ASP A 146 -6.53 2.32 19.77
CA ASP A 146 -5.37 1.65 20.36
C ASP A 146 -5.03 2.35 21.68
N THR A 147 -5.44 1.75 22.79
CA THR A 147 -5.17 2.30 24.10
C THR A 147 -3.66 2.33 24.22
N GLU A 148 -3.13 3.55 24.31
CA GLU A 148 -1.80 3.86 24.80
C GLU A 148 -1.40 2.80 25.82
N GLN A 149 -0.33 2.05 25.50
CA GLN A 149 0.19 0.91 26.24
C GLN A 149 -0.35 0.83 27.67
N ALA A 150 -1.34 -0.04 27.89
CA ALA A 150 -1.66 -0.47 29.23
C ALA A 150 -0.43 -1.23 29.75
N THR A 151 0.52 -0.51 30.36
CA THR A 151 1.32 -1.07 31.43
C THR A 151 0.33 -1.64 32.43
N LEU A 152 0.21 -2.97 32.46
CA LEU A 152 -0.51 -3.67 33.52
C LEU A 152 0.08 -3.19 34.85
N PRO A 153 -0.69 -2.52 35.73
CA PRO A 153 -0.20 -2.20 37.04
C PRO A 153 -0.14 -3.51 37.84
N GLY A 154 1.07 -3.94 38.22
CA GLY A 154 1.23 -4.94 39.27
C GLY A 154 1.72 -6.34 38.90
N VAL A 155 2.62 -6.50 37.92
CA VAL A 155 3.52 -7.67 37.92
C VAL A 155 4.94 -7.20 38.21
N SER A 156 5.28 -7.16 39.49
CA SER A 156 6.68 -7.11 39.94
C SER A 156 7.34 -8.41 39.51
N VAL A 157 8.15 -8.36 38.46
CA VAL A 157 9.11 -9.42 38.18
C VAL A 157 10.13 -9.41 39.33
N PRO A 158 10.22 -10.44 40.18
CA PRO A 158 11.26 -10.47 41.20
C PRO A 158 12.63 -10.49 40.52
N PRO A 159 13.65 -9.82 41.09
CA PRO A 159 14.97 -9.79 40.49
C PRO A 159 15.51 -11.22 40.37
N ARG A 160 15.98 -11.56 39.17
CA ARG A 160 16.58 -12.85 38.84
C ARG A 160 17.70 -13.13 39.84
N ALA A 161 17.43 -14.03 40.79
CA ALA A 161 18.40 -14.44 41.80
C ALA A 161 19.69 -14.88 41.10
N SER A 162 20.80 -14.31 41.56
CA SER A 162 22.16 -14.65 41.18
C SER A 162 22.32 -16.16 41.16
N GLN A 163 22.60 -16.72 39.99
CA GLN A 163 23.16 -18.07 39.94
C GLN A 163 24.61 -17.97 40.43
N GLU A 164 24.85 -18.36 41.67
CA GLU A 164 26.18 -18.73 42.13
C GLU A 164 26.70 -19.91 41.30
N PRO A 165 28.00 -19.94 40.97
CA PRO A 165 28.58 -21.04 40.21
C PRO A 165 28.70 -22.28 41.11
N LEU A 166 28.17 -23.40 40.64
CA LEU A 166 28.30 -24.70 41.30
C LEU A 166 29.76 -25.16 41.19
N ALA A 167 30.55 -24.90 42.24
CA ALA A 167 31.88 -25.44 42.43
C ALA A 167 31.82 -26.91 42.86
N ALA A 168 32.74 -27.69 42.30
CA ALA A 168 32.92 -29.12 42.48
C ALA A 168 33.19 -29.57 43.93
N LYS A 169 32.71 -30.78 44.25
CA LYS A 169 33.21 -31.83 45.19
C LYS A 169 32.14 -32.94 45.13
N GLY A 170 32.38 -34.21 44.79
CA GLY A 170 33.49 -35.12 45.05
C GLY A 170 32.94 -36.32 45.87
N ALA A 171 33.34 -37.54 45.50
CA ALA A 171 33.08 -38.85 46.15
C ALA A 171 31.70 -39.50 45.87
N ALA A 172 31.51 -40.82 45.73
CA ALA A 172 32.37 -42.00 45.53
C ALA A 172 31.45 -43.23 45.34
N GLN A 173 31.99 -44.32 44.77
CA GLN A 173 31.48 -45.72 44.77
C GLN A 173 30.26 -45.99 43.87
N TYR A 174 30.16 -47.04 43.04
CA TYR A 174 30.83 -48.35 42.92
C TYR A 174 31.21 -48.61 41.45
#